data_AF-A0A537IVE6-F1
#
_entry.id   AF-A0A537IVE6-F1
#
_cell.length_a   1.000
_cell.length_b   1.000
_cell.length_c   1.000
_cell.angle_alpha   90.00
_cell.angle_beta   90.00
_cell.angle_gamma   90.00
#
_symmetry.space_group_name_H-M   'P 1'
#
loop_
_entity.id
_entity.type
_entity.pdbx_description
1 polymer ?
#
loop_
_entity_poly.entity_id
_entity_poly.type
_entity_poly.pdbx_seq_one_letter_code
_entity_poly.pdbx_strand_id
1 'polypeptide(L)'
;MRISVLLEFAKILMLSRLRNTRQSFLSNSITNRPILIALIGSIMFAAGVGFGTATVSFLRGAGASPSDIGQIVQTIFGGIPIFLIGFFFTMGLLWELNASSESESSDSINWLPISPSEYVFASTLSTSYTYSPLVLVTVGYSLPIGILTGNTSAFLVLVVASVVAAFIGSVTVEILRSLLTRASTSFNKVGGRSIIILRILGVILILLFTQTLFSGFLIIRIINSVSSANATTVLVPLLWPTLSIT
;
A
#
# COMPACT_ATOMS: atom_id res chain seq x y z
N MET A 1 -18.16 -10.22 -15.60
CA MET A 1 -17.23 -9.10 -15.40
C MET A 1 -16.50 -8.85 -16.71
N ARG A 2 -16.61 -7.66 -17.29
CA ARG A 2 -15.99 -7.33 -18.59
C ARG A 2 -14.59 -6.78 -18.35
N ILE A 3 -13.56 -7.59 -18.60
CA ILE A 3 -12.16 -7.28 -18.25
C ILE A 3 -11.66 -6.01 -18.99
N SER A 4 -12.01 -5.85 -20.26
CA SER A 4 -11.65 -4.66 -21.05
C SER A 4 -12.20 -3.38 -20.44
N VAL A 5 -13.49 -3.39 -20.09
CA VAL A 5 -14.19 -2.27 -19.44
C VAL A 5 -13.56 -1.97 -18.08
N LEU A 6 -13.23 -3.00 -17.30
CA LEU A 6 -12.59 -2.84 -15.99
C LEU A 6 -11.24 -2.14 -16.09
N LEU A 7 -10.37 -2.57 -17.00
CA LEU A 7 -9.03 -1.99 -17.17
C LEU A 7 -9.10 -0.56 -17.68
N GLU A 8 -10.01 -0.28 -18.62
CA GLU A 8 -10.22 1.06 -19.15
C GLU A 8 -10.80 2.00 -18.08
N PHE A 9 -11.75 1.52 -17.29
CA PHE A 9 -12.32 2.27 -16.19
C PHE A 9 -11.30 2.52 -15.06
N ALA A 10 -10.47 1.53 -14.72
CA ALA A 10 -9.39 1.69 -13.76
C ALA A 10 -8.39 2.77 -14.20
N LYS A 11 -8.04 2.79 -15.49
CA LYS A 11 -7.17 3.83 -16.08
C LYS A 11 -7.80 5.21 -15.96
N ILE A 12 -9.11 5.35 -16.20
CA ILE A 12 -9.81 6.63 -16.11
C ILE A 12 -9.87 7.14 -14.67
N LEU A 13 -10.20 6.27 -13.71
CA LEU A 13 -10.16 6.63 -12.28
C LEU A 13 -8.76 7.09 -11.86
N MET A 14 -7.71 6.41 -12.32
CA MET A 14 -6.33 6.80 -12.06
C MET A 14 -5.99 8.17 -12.67
N LEU A 15 -6.40 8.41 -13.92
CA LEU A 15 -6.20 9.72 -14.57
C LEU A 15 -6.95 10.83 -13.83
N SER A 16 -8.17 10.56 -13.34
CA SER A 16 -8.96 11.51 -12.55
C SER A 16 -8.23 11.86 -11.23
N ARG A 17 -7.66 10.86 -10.54
CA ARG A 17 -6.81 11.05 -9.35
C ARG A 17 -5.60 11.92 -9.62
N LEU A 18 -4.83 11.58 -10.65
CA LEU A 18 -3.65 12.34 -11.06
C LEU A 18 -4.00 13.78 -11.45
N ARG A 19 -5.15 13.98 -12.10
CA ARG A 19 -5.65 15.31 -12.47
C ARG A 19 -6.00 16.13 -11.23
N ASN A 20 -6.55 15.52 -10.17
CA ASN A 20 -6.86 16.25 -8.94
C ASN A 20 -5.60 16.60 -8.13
N THR A 21 -4.55 15.75 -8.17
CA THR A 21 -3.23 16.09 -7.62
C THR A 21 -2.57 17.31 -8.30
N ARG A 22 -3.03 17.71 -9.51
CA ARG A 22 -2.48 18.85 -10.27
C ARG A 22 -2.63 20.21 -9.60
N GLN A 23 -3.55 20.39 -8.66
CA GLN A 23 -3.75 21.72 -8.07
C GLN A 23 -2.59 22.21 -7.20
N SER A 24 -1.59 21.37 -6.89
CA SER A 24 -0.59 21.71 -5.88
C SER A 24 0.88 21.81 -6.34
N PHE A 25 1.39 21.08 -7.35
CA PHE A 25 2.87 21.04 -7.52
C PHE A 25 3.51 20.93 -8.93
N LEU A 26 2.85 20.57 -10.04
CA LEU A 26 3.57 20.35 -11.32
C LEU A 26 2.79 20.70 -12.61
N SER A 27 3.55 21.23 -13.59
CA SER A 27 3.09 21.73 -14.91
C SER A 27 2.54 20.66 -15.88
N ASN A 28 1.65 21.12 -16.76
CA ASN A 28 0.60 20.42 -17.52
C ASN A 28 0.99 19.26 -18.46
N SER A 29 2.26 19.02 -18.77
CA SER A 29 2.66 18.14 -19.90
C SER A 29 3.12 16.73 -19.50
N ILE A 30 3.72 16.59 -18.31
CA ILE A 30 4.44 15.38 -17.95
C ILE A 30 3.48 14.40 -17.27
N THR A 31 2.82 14.77 -16.17
CA THR A 31 2.03 13.91 -15.25
C THR A 31 0.77 13.22 -15.79
N ASN A 32 0.42 13.37 -17.06
CA ASN A 32 -0.83 12.82 -17.63
C ASN A 32 -0.71 11.37 -18.16
N ARG A 33 0.46 10.73 -17.99
CA ARG A 33 0.72 9.41 -18.57
C ARG A 33 0.90 8.35 -17.49
N PRO A 34 0.17 7.22 -17.54
CA PRO A 34 0.38 6.06 -16.66
C PRO A 34 1.84 5.60 -16.65
N ILE A 35 2.54 5.81 -17.77
CA ILE A 35 3.97 5.51 -17.97
C ILE A 35 4.87 6.22 -16.95
N LEU A 36 4.50 7.42 -16.46
CA LEU A 36 5.31 8.10 -15.47
C LEU A 36 5.30 7.42 -14.11
N ILE A 37 4.18 6.83 -13.71
CA ILE A 37 4.13 6.06 -12.46
C ILE A 37 5.10 4.87 -12.57
N ALA A 38 5.15 4.21 -13.73
CA ALA A 38 6.12 3.15 -13.98
C ALA A 38 7.57 3.67 -14.00
N LEU A 39 7.82 4.86 -14.57
CA LEU A 39 9.16 5.48 -14.59
C LEU A 39 9.62 5.88 -13.19
N ILE A 40 8.77 6.56 -12.42
CA ILE A 40 9.00 6.89 -11.01
C ILE A 40 9.24 5.60 -10.24
N GLY A 41 8.42 4.58 -10.44
CA GLY A 41 8.57 3.26 -9.84
C GLY A 41 9.91 2.60 -10.17
N SER A 42 10.40 2.73 -11.41
CA SER A 42 11.70 2.19 -11.83
C SER A 42 12.87 2.92 -11.18
N ILE A 43 12.82 4.26 -11.10
CA ILE A 43 13.80 5.08 -10.37
C ILE A 43 13.79 4.71 -8.88
N MET A 44 12.60 4.58 -8.31
CA MET A 44 12.37 4.21 -6.93
C MET A 44 12.87 2.80 -6.60
N PHE A 45 12.70 1.84 -7.51
CA PHE A 45 13.29 0.51 -7.40
C PHE A 45 14.82 0.58 -7.37
N ALA A 46 15.43 1.31 -8.31
CA ALA A 46 16.88 1.48 -8.37
C ALA A 46 17.43 2.17 -7.11
N ALA A 47 16.73 3.19 -6.60
CA ALA A 47 17.06 3.84 -5.33
C ALA A 47 16.94 2.85 -4.15
N GLY A 48 15.87 2.05 -4.12
CA GLY A 48 15.68 0.98 -3.14
C GLY A 48 16.85 0.00 -3.14
N VAL A 49 17.27 -0.49 -4.31
CA VAL A 49 18.46 -1.34 -4.47
C VAL A 49 19.70 -0.65 -3.92
N GLY A 50 19.91 0.64 -4.23
CA GLY A 50 21.00 1.44 -3.66
C GLY A 50 20.99 1.44 -2.13
N PHE A 51 19.85 1.77 -1.50
CA PHE A 51 19.72 1.75 -0.04
C PHE A 51 19.88 0.35 0.56
N GLY A 52 19.41 -0.70 -0.13
CA GLY A 52 19.60 -2.09 0.28
C GLY A 52 21.09 -2.48 0.28
N THR A 53 21.82 -2.15 -0.78
CA THR A 53 23.27 -2.41 -0.86
C THR A 53 24.06 -1.65 0.20
N ALA A 54 23.69 -0.38 0.48
CA ALA A 54 24.29 0.40 1.54
C ALA A 54 24.05 -0.21 2.93
N THR A 55 22.81 -0.68 3.18
CA THR A 55 22.45 -1.37 4.43
C THR A 55 23.31 -2.61 4.64
N VAL A 56 23.47 -3.45 3.61
CA VAL A 56 24.28 -4.67 3.78
C VAL A 56 25.76 -4.35 3.92
N SER A 57 26.27 -3.33 3.22
CA SER A 57 27.65 -2.87 3.39
C SER A 57 27.91 -2.39 4.82
N PHE A 58 26.96 -1.66 5.40
CA PHE A 58 27.00 -1.24 6.80
C PHE A 58 26.99 -2.43 7.77
N LEU A 59 26.08 -3.39 7.59
CA LEU A 59 25.99 -4.59 8.46
C LEU A 59 27.27 -5.43 8.44
N ARG A 60 27.90 -5.58 7.27
CA ARG A 60 29.19 -6.27 7.14
C ARG A 60 30.33 -5.49 7.79
N GLY A 61 30.36 -4.17 7.59
CA GLY A 61 31.37 -3.28 8.19
C GLY A 61 31.28 -3.21 9.71
N ALA A 62 30.08 -3.39 10.28
CA ALA A 62 29.84 -3.40 11.72
C ALA A 62 30.23 -4.72 12.41
N GLY A 63 30.63 -5.75 11.66
CA GLY A 63 31.00 -7.06 12.23
C GLY A 63 29.82 -7.82 12.85
N ALA A 64 28.60 -7.59 12.36
CA ALA A 64 27.40 -8.26 12.88
C ALA A 64 27.52 -9.78 12.76
N SER A 65 27.10 -10.51 13.80
CA SER A 65 27.14 -11.97 13.77
C SER A 65 26.13 -12.52 12.74
N PRO A 66 26.38 -13.71 12.15
CA PRO A 66 25.44 -14.32 11.19
C PRO A 66 24.03 -14.51 11.74
N SER A 67 23.90 -14.78 13.05
CA SER A 67 22.60 -14.90 13.73
C SER A 67 21.84 -13.57 13.81
N ASP A 68 22.53 -12.47 14.09
CA ASP A 68 21.91 -11.14 14.18
C ASP A 68 21.43 -10.68 12.79
N ILE A 69 22.22 -10.97 11.76
CA ILE A 69 21.85 -10.70 10.37
C ILE A 69 20.59 -11.48 9.98
N GLY A 70 20.50 -12.77 10.36
CA GLY A 70 19.30 -13.59 10.10
C GLY A 70 18.03 -13.02 10.73
N GLN A 71 18.10 -12.57 11.99
CA GLN A 71 16.95 -11.95 12.68
C GLN A 71 16.53 -10.62 12.06
N ILE A 72 17.50 -9.78 11.66
CA ILE A 72 17.23 -8.52 10.97
C ILE A 72 16.53 -8.78 9.64
N VAL A 73 16.99 -9.78 8.87
CA VAL A 73 16.39 -10.17 7.59
C VAL A 73 14.96 -10.65 7.76
N GLN A 74 14.70 -11.52 8.73
CA GLN A 74 13.34 -11.97 9.06
C GLN A 74 12.43 -10.80 9.44
N THR A 75 12.94 -9.85 10.22
CA THR A 75 12.18 -8.67 10.63
C THR A 75 11.85 -7.77 9.44
N ILE A 76 12.81 -7.53 8.54
CA ILE A 76 12.61 -6.72 7.34
C ILE A 76 11.61 -7.41 6.39
N PHE A 77 11.81 -8.69 6.09
CA PHE A 77 11.00 -9.45 5.14
C PHE A 77 9.58 -9.67 5.67
N GLY A 78 9.43 -9.90 6.98
CA GLY A 78 8.13 -9.97 7.63
C GLY A 78 7.43 -8.62 7.78
N GLY A 79 8.21 -7.54 7.94
CA GLY A 79 7.69 -6.19 8.15
C GLY A 79 7.18 -5.53 6.88
N ILE A 80 7.78 -5.78 5.71
CA ILE A 80 7.42 -5.11 4.45
C ILE A 80 5.94 -5.29 4.06
N PRO A 81 5.34 -6.49 4.08
CA PRO A 81 3.92 -6.64 3.76
C PRO A 81 3.00 -5.88 4.74
N ILE A 82 3.32 -5.87 6.04
CA ILE A 82 2.57 -5.12 7.06
C ILE A 82 2.67 -3.63 6.79
N PHE A 83 3.89 -3.15 6.54
CA PHE A 83 4.18 -1.78 6.19
C PHE A 83 3.38 -1.33 4.96
N LEU A 84 3.30 -2.17 3.92
CA LEU A 84 2.56 -1.84 2.70
C LEU A 84 1.05 -1.75 2.96
N ILE A 85 0.45 -2.70 3.68
CA ILE A 85 -0.98 -2.62 4.05
C ILE A 85 -1.25 -1.32 4.80
N GLY A 86 -0.39 -1.01 5.78
CA GLY A 86 -0.49 0.19 6.58
C GLY A 86 -0.38 1.47 5.80
N PHE A 87 0.63 1.56 4.95
CA PHE A 87 0.85 2.72 4.09
C PHE A 87 -0.34 2.96 3.17
N PHE A 88 -0.82 1.92 2.48
CA PHE A 88 -1.96 2.04 1.56
C PHE A 88 -3.21 2.54 2.28
N PHE A 89 -3.48 2.00 3.47
CA PHE A 89 -4.57 2.46 4.30
C PHE A 89 -4.42 3.94 4.69
N THR A 90 -3.26 4.32 5.25
CA THR A 90 -3.01 5.69 5.71
C THR A 90 -3.10 6.69 4.55
N MET A 91 -2.50 6.37 3.40
CA MET A 91 -2.57 7.24 2.22
C MET A 91 -3.98 7.33 1.64
N GLY A 92 -4.71 6.23 1.60
CA GLY A 92 -6.11 6.25 1.19
C GLY A 92 -6.97 7.13 2.10
N LEU A 93 -6.73 7.09 3.42
CA LEU A 93 -7.45 7.92 4.38
C LEU A 93 -7.05 9.40 4.26
N LEU A 94 -5.77 9.71 4.13
CA LEU A 94 -5.29 11.08 3.90
C LEU A 94 -5.87 11.66 2.61
N TRP A 95 -5.99 10.85 1.56
CA TRP A 95 -6.62 11.25 0.31
C TRP A 95 -8.12 11.49 0.46
N GLU A 96 -8.84 10.62 1.15
CA GLU A 96 -10.28 10.78 1.34
C GLU A 96 -10.62 12.00 2.23
N LEU A 97 -9.73 12.37 3.17
CA LEU A 97 -9.90 13.58 3.98
C LEU A 97 -9.54 14.87 3.24
N ASN A 98 -8.58 14.82 2.30
CA ASN A 98 -8.10 15.99 1.56
C ASN A 98 -8.80 16.21 0.22
N ALA A 99 -9.27 15.15 -0.45
CA ALA A 99 -9.87 15.25 -1.76
C ALA A 99 -11.31 15.76 -1.67
N SER A 100 -11.63 16.77 -2.49
CA SER A 100 -13.01 17.00 -2.91
C SER A 100 -13.46 15.78 -3.73
N SER A 101 -14.37 15.00 -3.17
CA SER A 101 -14.98 13.78 -3.74
C SER A 101 -15.76 14.00 -5.06
N GLU A 102 -15.69 15.19 -5.64
CA GLU A 102 -16.47 15.63 -6.81
C GLU A 102 -15.84 15.23 -8.16
N SER A 103 -14.53 14.95 -8.23
CA SER A 103 -13.86 14.71 -9.52
C SER A 103 -13.89 13.24 -9.99
N GLU A 104 -13.78 12.26 -9.08
CA GLU A 104 -13.93 10.84 -9.43
C GLU A 104 -15.40 10.45 -9.68
N SER A 105 -16.32 11.10 -8.96
CA SER A 105 -17.76 10.85 -9.08
C SER A 105 -18.35 11.39 -10.39
N SER A 106 -17.81 12.49 -10.93
CA SER A 106 -18.26 13.07 -12.20
C SER A 106 -17.83 12.24 -13.42
N ASP A 107 -16.60 11.73 -13.43
CA ASP A 107 -16.11 10.90 -14.55
C ASP A 107 -16.75 9.50 -14.57
N SER A 108 -17.16 8.96 -13.41
CA SER A 108 -17.76 7.63 -13.29
C SER A 108 -19.21 7.55 -13.76
N ILE A 109 -19.96 8.67 -13.75
CA ILE A 109 -21.33 8.75 -14.26
C ILE A 109 -21.40 8.44 -15.76
N ASN A 110 -20.39 8.86 -16.53
CA ASN A 110 -20.33 8.68 -17.98
C ASN A 110 -20.09 7.22 -18.42
N TRP A 111 -19.79 6.31 -17.48
CA TRP A 111 -19.44 4.92 -17.76
C TRP A 111 -20.54 3.91 -17.44
N LEU A 112 -21.72 4.38 -17.02
CA LEU A 112 -22.86 3.50 -16.75
C LEU A 112 -23.36 2.81 -18.04
N PRO A 113 -23.80 1.53 -17.95
CA PRO A 113 -23.92 0.73 -16.74
C PRO A 113 -22.63 -0.05 -16.39
N ILE A 114 -22.18 0.07 -15.12
CA ILE A 114 -21.08 -0.67 -14.51
C ILE A 114 -21.65 -1.46 -13.32
N SER A 115 -21.24 -2.73 -13.13
CA SER A 115 -21.64 -3.45 -11.92
C SER A 115 -20.89 -2.95 -10.68
N PRO A 116 -21.45 -3.06 -9.45
CA PRO A 116 -20.75 -2.68 -8.22
C PRO A 116 -19.39 -3.38 -8.06
N SER A 117 -19.30 -4.65 -8.49
CA SER A 117 -18.05 -5.40 -8.49
C SER A 117 -17.02 -4.84 -9.47
N GLU A 118 -17.43 -4.48 -10.69
CA GLU A 118 -16.55 -3.86 -11.69
C GLU A 118 -15.99 -2.52 -11.18
N TYR A 119 -16.80 -1.73 -10.48
CA TYR A 119 -16.35 -0.48 -9.85
C TYR A 119 -15.31 -0.72 -8.75
N VAL A 120 -15.59 -1.63 -7.80
CA VAL A 120 -14.66 -1.92 -6.69
C VAL A 120 -13.33 -2.44 -7.22
N PHE A 121 -13.34 -3.36 -8.18
CA PHE A 121 -12.10 -3.87 -8.78
C PHE A 121 -11.33 -2.78 -9.53
N ALA A 122 -12.01 -1.94 -10.31
CA ALA A 122 -11.35 -0.87 -11.05
C ALA A 122 -10.74 0.19 -10.12
N SER A 123 -11.45 0.58 -9.05
CA SER A 123 -10.95 1.50 -8.04
C SER A 123 -9.77 0.92 -7.26
N THR A 124 -9.86 -0.37 -6.89
CA THR A 124 -8.78 -1.10 -6.23
C THR A 124 -7.53 -1.11 -7.12
N LEU A 125 -7.66 -1.52 -8.39
CA LEU A 125 -6.55 -1.62 -9.33
C LEU A 125 -5.93 -0.25 -9.65
N SER A 126 -6.75 0.78 -9.79
CA SER A 126 -6.30 2.17 -9.92
C SER A 126 -5.47 2.61 -8.72
N THR A 127 -5.94 2.30 -7.50
CA THR A 127 -5.25 2.61 -6.25
C THR A 127 -3.92 1.83 -6.13
N SER A 128 -3.94 0.51 -6.40
CA SER A 128 -2.75 -0.34 -6.41
C SER A 128 -1.69 0.18 -7.36
N TYR A 129 -2.08 0.58 -8.58
CA TYR A 129 -1.15 1.11 -9.57
C TYR A 129 -0.61 2.48 -9.18
N THR A 130 -1.47 3.40 -8.70
CA THR A 130 -1.08 4.76 -8.31
C THR A 130 0.03 4.76 -7.24
N TYR A 131 -0.05 3.86 -6.27
CA TYR A 131 0.94 3.73 -5.19
C TYR A 131 1.97 2.61 -5.42
N SER A 132 1.99 2.00 -6.61
CA SER A 132 2.97 0.96 -6.97
C SER A 132 4.44 1.39 -6.85
N PRO A 133 4.84 2.68 -7.01
CA PRO A 133 6.23 3.06 -6.78
C PRO A 133 6.77 2.70 -5.40
N LEU A 134 5.93 2.75 -4.35
CA LEU A 134 6.35 2.37 -3.01
C LEU A 134 6.62 0.86 -2.90
N VAL A 135 5.76 0.04 -3.51
CA VAL A 135 5.98 -1.41 -3.60
C VAL A 135 7.31 -1.70 -4.28
N LEU A 136 7.63 -0.95 -5.34
CA LEU A 136 8.89 -1.07 -6.05
C LEU A 136 10.10 -0.62 -5.21
N VAL A 137 10.00 0.44 -4.39
CA VAL A 137 11.08 0.78 -3.44
C VAL A 137 11.33 -0.35 -2.45
N THR A 138 10.29 -0.88 -1.81
CA THR A 138 10.45 -1.86 -0.72
C THR A 138 10.94 -3.21 -1.25
N VAL A 139 10.48 -3.62 -2.43
CA VAL A 139 11.00 -4.79 -3.13
C VAL A 139 12.43 -4.54 -3.61
N GLY A 140 12.75 -3.37 -4.16
CA GLY A 140 14.12 -3.01 -4.54
C GLY A 140 15.08 -3.01 -3.35
N TYR A 141 14.65 -2.50 -2.20
CA TYR A 141 15.40 -2.49 -0.95
C TYR A 141 15.71 -3.89 -0.41
N SER A 142 14.76 -4.81 -0.51
CA SER A 142 14.92 -6.19 -0.02
C SER A 142 15.76 -7.08 -0.94
N LEU A 143 15.91 -6.74 -2.22
CA LEU A 143 16.63 -7.56 -3.20
C LEU A 143 18.12 -7.79 -2.82
N PRO A 144 18.95 -6.75 -2.58
CA PRO A 144 20.34 -6.94 -2.15
C PRO A 144 20.47 -7.75 -0.85
N ILE A 145 19.52 -7.57 0.06
CA ILE A 145 19.49 -8.25 1.36
C ILE A 145 19.24 -9.76 1.15
N GLY A 146 18.29 -10.12 0.29
CA GLY A 146 18.01 -11.52 -0.06
C GLY A 146 19.17 -12.22 -0.75
N ILE A 147 19.84 -11.54 -1.69
CA ILE A 147 21.01 -12.09 -2.39
C ILE A 147 22.16 -12.35 -1.42
N LEU A 148 22.47 -11.39 -0.53
CA LEU A 148 23.65 -11.47 0.32
C LEU A 148 23.48 -12.45 1.50
N THR A 149 22.24 -12.79 1.84
CA THR A 149 21.92 -13.77 2.88
C THR A 149 21.63 -15.17 2.32
N GLY A 150 21.69 -15.34 1.00
CA GLY A 150 21.36 -16.61 0.33
C GLY A 150 19.86 -16.96 0.32
N ASN A 151 19.00 -16.05 0.79
CA ASN A 151 17.56 -16.26 0.96
C ASN A 151 16.75 -15.76 -0.25
N THR A 152 17.13 -16.18 -1.46
CA THR A 152 16.44 -15.78 -2.70
C THR A 152 15.02 -16.36 -2.78
N SER A 153 14.76 -17.52 -2.18
CA SER A 153 13.41 -18.11 -2.06
C SER A 153 12.48 -17.19 -1.25
N ALA A 154 12.94 -16.75 -0.08
CA ALA A 154 12.18 -15.84 0.77
C ALA A 154 11.93 -14.48 0.10
N PHE A 155 12.86 -14.02 -0.73
CA PHE A 155 12.67 -12.82 -1.54
C PHE A 155 11.54 -13.00 -2.57
N LEU A 156 11.48 -14.13 -3.28
CA LEU A 156 10.39 -14.39 -4.23
C LEU A 156 9.02 -14.45 -3.54
N VAL A 157 8.96 -15.08 -2.35
CA VAL A 157 7.74 -15.07 -1.52
C VAL A 157 7.37 -13.64 -1.10
N LEU A 158 8.36 -12.82 -0.72
CA LEU A 158 8.16 -11.42 -0.39
C LEU A 158 7.61 -10.59 -1.55
N VAL A 159 8.05 -10.83 -2.78
CA VAL A 159 7.49 -10.15 -3.97
C VAL A 159 6.00 -10.44 -4.09
N VAL A 160 5.60 -11.71 -4.01
CA VAL A 160 4.19 -12.12 -4.07
C VAL A 160 3.40 -11.53 -2.90
N ALA A 161 3.94 -11.65 -1.68
CA ALA A 161 3.32 -11.10 -0.47
C ALA A 161 3.13 -9.58 -0.55
N SER A 162 4.07 -8.86 -1.17
CA SER A 162 3.99 -7.40 -1.35
C SER A 162 2.90 -7.00 -2.34
N VAL A 163 2.71 -7.77 -3.42
CA VAL A 163 1.59 -7.56 -4.37
C VAL A 163 0.25 -7.81 -3.68
N VAL A 164 0.14 -8.91 -2.92
CA VAL A 164 -1.07 -9.24 -2.16
C VAL A 164 -1.35 -8.18 -1.10
N ALA A 165 -0.33 -7.74 -0.36
CA ALA A 165 -0.42 -6.66 0.64
C ALA A 165 -0.91 -5.35 0.02
N ALA A 166 -0.38 -4.96 -1.14
CA ALA A 166 -0.83 -3.78 -1.87
C ALA A 166 -2.31 -3.90 -2.27
N PHE A 167 -2.74 -5.08 -2.73
CA PHE A 167 -4.13 -5.35 -3.09
C PHE A 167 -5.05 -5.25 -1.86
N ILE A 168 -4.71 -5.92 -0.75
CA ILE A 168 -5.46 -5.85 0.52
C ILE A 168 -5.56 -4.40 1.01
N GLY A 169 -4.46 -3.67 0.99
CA GLY A 169 -4.43 -2.25 1.38
C GLY A 169 -5.37 -1.43 0.52
N SER A 170 -5.33 -1.58 -0.81
CA SER A 170 -6.22 -0.86 -1.73
C SER A 170 -7.71 -1.22 -1.58
N VAL A 171 -8.05 -2.50 -1.35
CA VAL A 171 -9.44 -2.92 -1.08
C VAL A 171 -9.94 -2.27 0.21
N THR A 172 -9.08 -2.21 1.23
CA THR A 172 -9.42 -1.61 2.51
C THR A 172 -9.71 -0.11 2.38
N VAL A 173 -8.97 0.60 1.51
CA VAL A 173 -9.27 1.99 1.16
C VAL A 173 -10.65 2.15 0.55
N GLU A 174 -11.07 1.24 -0.35
CA GLU A 174 -12.40 1.27 -0.94
C GLU A 174 -13.50 1.03 0.10
N ILE A 175 -13.27 0.09 1.02
CA ILE A 175 -14.17 -0.14 2.16
C ILE A 175 -14.32 1.13 3.00
N LEU A 176 -13.20 1.78 3.35
CA LEU A 176 -13.22 3.04 4.10
C LEU A 176 -14.00 4.13 3.37
N ARG A 177 -13.74 4.32 2.08
CA ARG A 177 -14.46 5.29 1.24
C ARG A 177 -15.97 5.05 1.28
N SER A 178 -16.38 3.78 1.15
CA SER A 178 -17.80 3.42 1.22
C SER A 178 -18.41 3.73 2.60
N LEU A 179 -17.67 3.50 3.69
CA LEU A 179 -18.10 3.79 5.06
C LEU A 179 -18.17 5.30 5.32
N LEU A 180 -17.18 6.07 4.86
CA LEU A 180 -17.13 7.53 4.99
C LEU A 180 -18.27 8.19 4.22
N THR A 181 -18.57 7.71 3.01
CA THR A 181 -19.71 8.20 2.21
C THR A 181 -21.05 7.89 2.89
N ARG A 182 -21.21 6.69 3.43
CA ARG A 182 -22.40 6.30 4.22
C ARG A 182 -22.53 7.12 5.49
N ALA A 183 -21.44 7.36 6.20
CA ALA A 183 -21.43 8.23 7.37
C ALA A 183 -21.83 9.65 6.97
N SER A 184 -21.17 10.24 5.97
CA SER A 184 -21.46 11.61 5.50
C SER A 184 -22.92 11.80 5.10
N THR A 185 -23.52 10.86 4.36
CA THR A 185 -24.95 10.94 3.98
C THR A 185 -25.89 10.82 5.19
N SER A 186 -25.54 9.99 6.18
CA SER A 186 -26.28 9.90 7.44
C SER A 186 -26.18 11.18 8.29
N PHE A 187 -25.01 11.82 8.30
CA PHE A 187 -24.72 13.00 9.10
C PHE A 187 -25.09 14.33 8.41
N ASN A 188 -25.17 14.38 7.08
CA ASN A 188 -25.66 15.55 6.32
C ASN A 188 -27.13 15.86 6.62
N LYS A 189 -27.91 14.90 7.10
CA LYS A 189 -29.25 15.14 7.65
C LYS A 189 -29.23 15.94 8.97
N VAL A 190 -28.06 16.09 9.59
CA VAL A 190 -27.85 16.64 10.94
C VAL A 190 -26.83 17.78 10.91
N GLY A 191 -27.01 18.78 10.04
CA GLY A 191 -26.36 20.11 10.11
C GLY A 191 -24.81 20.19 10.03
N GLY A 192 -24.30 21.37 9.66
CA GLY A 192 -22.88 21.59 9.32
C GLY A 192 -21.84 21.36 10.43
N ARG A 193 -22.22 21.34 11.71
CA ARG A 193 -21.30 21.07 12.83
C ARG A 193 -20.84 19.61 12.89
N SER A 194 -21.67 18.68 12.43
CA SER A 194 -21.39 17.24 12.44
C SER A 194 -20.29 16.85 11.44
N ILE A 195 -20.15 17.59 10.35
CA ILE A 195 -19.09 17.40 9.33
C ILE A 195 -17.70 17.69 9.91
N ILE A 196 -17.59 18.71 10.77
CA ILE A 196 -16.32 19.07 11.43
C ILE A 196 -15.89 17.95 12.38
N ILE A 197 -16.85 17.38 13.15
CA ILE A 197 -16.59 16.27 14.07
C ILE A 197 -16.12 15.02 13.32
N LEU A 198 -16.73 14.70 12.17
CA LEU A 198 -16.31 13.58 11.32
C LEU A 198 -14.87 13.76 10.79
N ARG A 199 -14.49 14.97 10.37
CA ARG A 199 -13.11 15.24 9.93
C ARG A 199 -12.12 15.05 11.07
N ILE A 200 -12.43 15.54 12.27
CA ILE A 200 -11.57 15.38 13.46
C ILE A 200 -11.43 13.90 13.82
N LEU A 201 -12.54 13.16 13.87
CA LEU A 201 -12.52 11.70 14.13
C LEU A 201 -11.72 10.95 13.07
N GLY A 202 -11.85 11.33 11.80
CA GLY A 202 -11.05 10.79 10.70
C GLY A 202 -9.56 11.00 10.94
N VAL A 203 -9.12 12.22 11.24
CA VAL A 203 -7.72 12.54 11.54
C VAL A 203 -7.21 11.75 12.76
N ILE A 204 -8.00 11.66 13.84
CA ILE A 204 -7.64 10.88 15.03
C ILE A 204 -7.47 9.40 14.67
N LEU A 205 -8.37 8.84 13.85
CA LEU A 205 -8.27 7.45 13.39
C LEU A 205 -7.01 7.22 12.56
N ILE A 206 -6.65 8.14 11.66
CA ILE A 206 -5.37 8.06 10.91
C ILE A 206 -4.20 8.02 11.87
N LEU A 207 -4.16 8.96 12.83
CA LEU A 207 -3.04 9.09 13.75
C LEU A 207 -2.90 7.84 14.61
N LEU A 208 -4.00 7.36 15.21
CA LEU A 208 -4.01 6.14 16.01
C LEU A 208 -3.60 4.92 15.18
N PHE A 209 -4.18 4.75 14.00
CA PHE A 209 -3.90 3.61 13.14
C PHE A 209 -2.44 3.62 12.65
N THR A 210 -1.93 4.77 12.23
CA THR A 210 -0.53 4.93 11.80
C THR A 210 0.41 4.68 12.99
N GLN A 211 0.17 5.26 14.17
CA GLN A 211 1.00 4.99 15.34
C GLN A 211 0.98 3.51 15.75
N THR A 212 -0.18 2.86 15.66
CA THR A 212 -0.35 1.45 16.03
C THR A 212 0.38 0.54 15.05
N LEU A 213 0.24 0.76 13.74
CA LEU A 213 0.88 -0.07 12.73
C LEU A 213 2.39 0.12 12.62
N PHE A 214 2.86 1.34 12.83
CA PHE A 214 4.28 1.67 12.79
C PHE A 214 4.96 1.54 14.17
N SER A 215 4.25 1.02 15.17
CA SER A 215 4.83 0.64 16.44
C SER A 215 5.73 -0.58 16.26
N GLY A 216 7.04 -0.39 16.41
CA GLY A 216 8.02 -1.49 16.29
C GLY A 216 7.71 -2.66 17.23
N PHE A 217 7.12 -2.39 18.39
CA PHE A 217 6.67 -3.43 19.33
C PHE A 217 5.56 -4.31 18.77
N LEU A 218 4.57 -3.73 18.09
CA LEU A 218 3.48 -4.49 17.47
C LEU A 218 3.96 -5.28 16.25
N ILE A 219 4.82 -4.68 15.42
CA ILE A 219 5.41 -5.36 14.26
C ILE A 219 6.18 -6.60 14.71
N ILE A 220 7.06 -6.47 15.71
CA ILE A 220 7.83 -7.59 16.25
C ILE A 220 6.91 -8.63 16.90
N ARG A 221 5.88 -8.23 17.64
CA ARG A 221 4.91 -9.18 18.22
C ARG A 221 4.13 -9.94 17.17
N ILE A 222 3.68 -9.29 16.10
CA ILE A 222 2.96 -9.93 15.01
C ILE A 222 3.89 -10.93 14.31
N ILE A 223 5.10 -10.52 13.97
CA ILE A 223 6.12 -11.39 13.36
C ILE A 223 6.40 -12.61 14.25
N ASN A 224 6.62 -12.41 15.55
CA ASN A 224 6.87 -13.50 16.51
C ASN A 224 5.64 -14.41 16.71
N SER A 225 4.42 -13.86 16.66
CA SER A 225 3.18 -14.67 16.75
C SER A 225 2.99 -15.56 15.52
N VAL A 226 3.33 -15.05 14.33
CA VAL A 226 3.27 -15.80 13.08
C VAL A 226 4.41 -16.82 13.01
N SER A 227 5.59 -16.49 13.54
CA SER A 227 6.72 -17.42 13.61
C SER A 227 6.57 -18.53 14.66
N SER A 228 5.77 -18.31 15.72
CA SER A 228 5.56 -19.29 16.81
C SER A 228 4.29 -20.13 16.63
N ALA A 229 3.36 -19.71 15.78
CA ALA A 229 2.20 -20.51 15.40
C ALA A 229 2.62 -21.56 14.34
N ASN A 230 2.67 -22.83 14.74
CA ASN A 230 2.90 -23.97 13.85
C ASN A 230 2.06 -23.85 12.56
N ALA A 231 2.72 -24.14 11.43
CA ALA A 231 2.37 -23.84 10.03
C ALA A 231 1.04 -24.39 9.46
N THR A 232 0.01 -24.69 10.27
CA THR A 232 -1.15 -25.48 9.82
C THR A 232 -2.54 -24.86 9.99
N THR A 233 -2.72 -23.73 10.69
CA THR A 233 -4.10 -23.32 11.08
C THR A 233 -4.57 -21.93 10.65
N VAL A 234 -3.78 -21.16 9.91
CA VAL A 234 -4.26 -19.89 9.36
C VAL A 234 -4.00 -19.95 7.84
N LEU A 235 -4.94 -19.49 7.01
CA LEU A 235 -4.80 -19.45 5.54
C LEU A 235 -4.00 -18.23 5.06
N VAL A 236 -3.71 -17.29 5.97
CA VAL A 236 -2.97 -16.04 5.76
C VAL A 236 -1.42 -16.17 5.93
N PRO A 237 -0.83 -17.16 6.64
CA PRO A 237 0.61 -17.32 6.77
C PRO A 237 1.21 -18.44 5.89
N LEU A 238 0.52 -18.96 4.87
CA LEU A 238 1.19 -19.86 3.92
C LEU A 238 2.11 -19.11 2.93
N LEU A 239 1.90 -17.80 2.78
CA LEU A 239 2.65 -16.92 1.87
C LEU A 239 3.48 -15.86 2.62
N TRP A 240 3.62 -15.98 3.94
CA TRP A 240 4.35 -14.98 4.71
C TRP A 240 5.86 -15.23 4.66
N PRO A 241 6.68 -14.24 4.25
CA PRO A 241 8.11 -14.47 3.99
C PRO A 241 8.90 -15.01 5.19
N THR A 242 8.50 -14.68 6.42
CA THR A 242 9.21 -15.12 7.65
C THR A 242 9.26 -16.63 7.79
N LEU A 243 8.28 -17.37 7.27
CA LEU A 243 8.22 -18.82 7.37
C LEU A 243 9.09 -19.54 6.33
N SER A 244 9.55 -18.81 5.31
CA SER A 244 10.44 -19.34 4.27
C SER A 244 11.94 -19.13 4.57
N ILE A 245 12.27 -18.45 5.67
CA ILE A 245 13.64 -18.23 6.13
C ILE A 245 13.95 -19.31 7.17
N THR A 246 14.58 -20.40 6.72
CA THR A 246 15.05 -21.53 7.55
C THR A 246 16.56 -21.54 7.68
#